data_AF-A0A4T3F0Z5-F1
#
_entry.id   AF-A0A4T3F0Z5-F1
#
_cell.length_a   1.000
_cell.length_b   1.000
_cell.length_c   1.000
_cell.angle_alpha   90.00
_cell.angle_beta   90.00
_cell.angle_gamma   90.00
#
_symmetry.space_group_name_H-M   'P 1'
#
loop_
_entity.id
_entity.type
_entity.pdbx_description
1 polymer ?
#
loop_
_entity_poly.entity_id
_entity_poly.type
_entity_poly.pdbx_seq_one_letter_code
_entity_poly.pdbx_strand_id
1 'polypeptide(L)'
;MLLPAAPAAASAPEWADGGALASDTGHVLLEWQASEPVTLSIAREANFSDARELYEGTASSYFLSGLSDGEYHLRLQAAGGKLSEPAVLTVAHQSLAQALWLTLIGLIITAGIIATIWRGARND
;
A
#
# COMPACT_ATOMS: atom_id res chain seq x y z
N MET A 1 8.55 -22.61 48.68
CA MET A 1 9.23 -21.54 47.91
C MET A 1 8.55 -21.45 46.55
N LEU A 2 7.70 -20.45 46.33
CA LEU A 2 7.13 -20.15 45.02
C LEU A 2 8.15 -19.32 44.26
N LEU A 3 8.69 -19.85 43.16
CA LEU A 3 9.50 -19.09 42.23
C LEU A 3 8.59 -18.04 41.55
N PRO A 4 8.97 -16.76 41.47
CA PRO A 4 8.24 -15.80 40.67
C PRO A 4 8.36 -16.20 39.19
N ALA A 5 7.22 -16.29 38.50
CA ALA A 5 7.19 -16.45 37.06
C ALA A 5 7.94 -15.28 36.41
N ALA A 6 8.92 -15.60 35.55
CA ALA A 6 9.60 -14.59 34.76
C ALA A 6 8.57 -13.83 33.90
N PRO A 7 8.64 -12.50 33.81
CA PRO A 7 7.77 -11.76 32.91
C PRO A 7 8.01 -12.28 31.49
N ALA A 8 6.94 -12.72 30.83
CA ALA A 8 6.99 -13.08 29.42
C ALA A 8 7.57 -11.88 28.67
N ALA A 9 8.78 -12.04 28.12
CA ALA A 9 9.40 -10.98 27.33
C ALA A 9 8.48 -10.73 26.12
N ALA A 10 7.86 -9.55 26.07
CA ALA A 10 6.97 -9.17 24.99
C ALA A 10 7.67 -9.35 23.64
N SER A 11 7.07 -10.04 22.69
CA SER A 11 7.64 -10.23 21.35
C SER A 11 7.60 -8.93 20.55
N ALA A 12 8.51 -8.78 19.59
CA ALA A 12 8.44 -7.66 18.67
C ALA A 12 7.15 -7.74 17.84
N PRO A 13 6.57 -6.60 17.44
CA PRO A 13 5.42 -6.61 16.55
C PRO A 13 5.82 -7.12 15.16
N GLU A 14 4.97 -7.93 14.55
CA GLU A 14 5.23 -8.58 13.26
C GLU A 14 4.12 -8.25 12.26
N TRP A 15 4.48 -7.97 11.01
CA TRP A 15 3.54 -7.75 9.93
C TRP A 15 2.90 -9.07 9.50
N ALA A 16 1.58 -9.08 9.28
CA ALA A 16 0.87 -10.29 8.88
C ALA A 16 1.34 -10.81 7.51
N ASP A 17 1.60 -9.91 6.56
CA ASP A 17 1.99 -10.24 5.18
C ASP A 17 3.51 -10.20 4.93
N GLY A 18 4.33 -10.20 5.98
CA GLY A 18 5.79 -10.21 5.84
C GLY A 18 6.41 -8.90 5.32
N GLY A 19 5.66 -7.80 5.34
CA GLY A 19 6.18 -6.44 5.19
C GLY A 19 6.36 -5.91 3.76
N ALA A 20 6.07 -6.70 2.72
CA ALA A 20 6.01 -6.21 1.35
C ALA A 20 4.54 -5.94 0.95
N LEU A 21 4.18 -4.67 0.79
CA LEU A 21 2.81 -4.24 0.52
C LEU A 21 2.77 -3.47 -0.80
N ALA A 22 1.70 -3.66 -1.58
CA ALA A 22 1.47 -2.92 -2.82
C ALA A 22 0.03 -2.44 -2.90
N SER A 23 -0.17 -1.24 -3.46
CA SER A 23 -1.50 -0.67 -3.69
C SER A 23 -1.59 -0.02 -5.08
N ASP A 24 -2.62 -0.38 -5.83
CA ASP A 24 -2.95 0.18 -7.15
C ASP A 24 -4.03 1.27 -7.10
N THR A 25 -4.57 1.50 -5.91
CA THR A 25 -5.77 2.30 -5.65
C THR A 25 -5.56 3.33 -4.53
N GLY A 26 -4.32 3.50 -4.06
CA GLY A 26 -3.94 4.50 -3.06
C GLY A 26 -4.44 4.20 -1.63
N HIS A 27 -4.87 2.97 -1.37
CA HIS A 27 -5.26 2.49 -0.05
C HIS A 27 -4.80 1.05 0.20
N VAL A 28 -4.56 0.73 1.47
CA VAL A 28 -4.13 -0.60 1.91
C VAL A 28 -4.61 -0.85 3.33
N LEU A 29 -5.00 -2.09 3.61
CA LEU A 29 -5.22 -2.54 4.98
C LEU A 29 -3.88 -3.06 5.51
N LEU A 30 -3.37 -2.42 6.55
CA LEU A 30 -2.17 -2.85 7.26
C LEU A 30 -2.60 -3.77 8.39
N GLU A 31 -2.01 -4.96 8.48
CA GLU A 31 -2.31 -5.93 9.53
C GLU A 31 -1.02 -6.41 10.21
N TRP A 32 -1.09 -6.60 11.52
CA TRP A 32 0.04 -7.00 12.34
C TRP A 32 -0.38 -7.78 13.57
N GLN A 33 0.59 -8.45 14.17
CA GLN A 33 0.45 -9.15 15.44
C GLN A 33 1.35 -8.50 16.49
N ALA A 34 0.76 -8.15 17.63
CA ALA A 34 1.48 -7.56 18.74
C ALA A 34 0.87 -8.01 20.07
N SER A 35 1.70 -8.20 21.09
CA SER A 35 1.26 -8.51 22.46
C SER A 35 1.06 -7.25 23.32
N GLU A 36 1.53 -6.11 22.84
CA GLU A 36 1.50 -4.81 23.50
C GLU A 36 0.87 -3.77 22.57
N PRO A 37 0.42 -2.62 23.11
CA PRO A 37 0.07 -1.47 22.27
C PRO A 37 1.24 -1.10 21.34
N VAL A 38 0.92 -0.71 20.12
CA VAL A 38 1.89 -0.33 19.09
C VAL A 38 1.68 1.08 18.61
N THR A 39 2.77 1.72 18.24
CA THR A 39 2.82 2.95 17.45
C THR A 39 3.17 2.58 16.01
N LEU A 40 2.32 2.95 15.06
CA LEU A 40 2.54 2.81 13.63
C LEU A 40 3.06 4.13 13.07
N SER A 41 4.19 4.09 12.38
CA SER A 41 4.77 5.24 11.70
C SER A 41 4.94 4.98 10.20
N ILE A 42 4.82 6.04 9.40
CA ILE A 42 5.10 6.06 7.96
C ILE A 42 6.16 7.11 7.63
N ALA A 43 7.05 6.79 6.69
CA ALA A 43 8.09 7.68 6.19
C ALA A 43 8.20 7.52 4.66
N ARG A 44 8.73 8.52 3.96
CA ARG A 44 9.17 8.38 2.55
C ARG A 44 10.64 8.02 2.45
N GLU A 45 11.43 8.36 3.47
CA GLU A 45 12.85 8.02 3.52
C GLU A 45 13.04 6.71 4.30
N ALA A 46 13.88 5.81 3.78
CA ALA A 46 14.18 4.51 4.40
C ALA A 46 14.81 4.63 5.81
N ASN A 47 15.40 5.78 6.12
CA ASN A 47 15.99 6.09 7.42
C ASN A 47 14.98 6.62 8.44
N PHE A 48 13.70 6.76 8.08
CA PHE A 48 12.64 7.30 8.92
C PHE A 48 12.89 8.74 9.42
N SER A 49 13.69 9.53 8.68
CA SER A 49 13.98 10.94 9.05
C SER A 49 12.78 11.87 8.91
N ASP A 50 11.84 11.53 8.02
CA ASP A 50 10.57 12.22 7.81
C ASP A 50 9.37 11.47 8.40
N ALA A 51 9.63 10.58 9.37
CA ALA A 51 8.60 9.72 9.92
C ALA A 51 7.45 10.50 10.57
N ARG A 52 6.22 10.08 10.25
CA ARG A 52 4.98 10.56 10.83
C ARG A 52 4.23 9.40 11.47
N GLU A 53 3.75 9.62 12.68
CA GLU A 53 2.85 8.69 13.35
C GLU A 53 1.47 8.66 12.68
N LEU A 54 0.96 7.47 12.43
CA LEU A 54 -0.38 7.24 11.87
C LEU A 54 -1.37 6.73 12.90
N TYR A 55 -0.89 5.98 13.88
CA TYR A 55 -1.72 5.29 14.86
C TYR A 55 -0.91 4.94 16.11
N GLU A 56 -1.59 4.98 17.27
CA GLU A 56 -1.10 4.45 18.54
C GLU A 56 -2.25 3.71 19.24
N GLY A 57 -2.01 2.48 19.70
CA GLY A 57 -2.97 1.72 20.50
C GLY A 57 -2.86 0.21 20.35
N THR A 58 -3.92 -0.51 20.73
CA THR A 58 -3.95 -1.98 20.80
C THR A 58 -4.57 -2.68 19.60
N ALA A 59 -4.93 -1.95 18.54
CA ALA A 59 -5.45 -2.57 17.33
C ALA A 59 -4.39 -3.45 16.66
N SER A 60 -4.85 -4.44 15.91
CA SER A 60 -4.03 -5.32 15.06
C SER A 60 -4.10 -4.95 13.58
N SER A 61 -4.84 -3.90 13.23
CA SER A 61 -5.04 -3.49 11.84
C SER A 61 -5.30 -2.00 11.72
N TYR A 62 -4.89 -1.39 10.62
CA TYR A 62 -5.17 0.00 10.29
C TYR A 62 -5.40 0.19 8.80
N PHE A 63 -6.51 0.86 8.45
CA PHE A 63 -6.82 1.20 7.08
C PHE A 63 -6.15 2.51 6.69
N LEU A 64 -5.14 2.44 5.82
CA LEU A 64 -4.41 3.59 5.32
C LEU A 64 -4.92 3.95 3.92
N SER A 65 -5.23 5.22 3.69
CA SER A 65 -5.79 5.71 2.42
C SER A 65 -5.27 7.10 2.07
N GLY A 66 -5.51 7.53 0.82
CA GLY A 66 -5.13 8.86 0.36
C GLY A 66 -3.63 9.01 0.10
N LEU A 67 -2.94 7.89 -0.14
CA LEU A 67 -1.53 7.91 -0.53
C LEU A 67 -1.41 8.31 -1.99
N SER A 68 -0.39 9.12 -2.31
CA SER A 68 0.00 9.39 -3.69
C SER A 68 0.88 8.24 -4.22
N ASP A 69 1.15 8.23 -5.52
CA ASP A 69 2.17 7.36 -6.09
C ASP A 69 3.51 7.51 -5.38
N GLY A 70 4.20 6.38 -5.19
CA GLY A 70 5.54 6.35 -4.60
C GLY A 70 5.78 5.16 -3.67
N GLU A 71 6.96 5.17 -3.08
CA GLU A 71 7.38 4.20 -2.07
C GLU A 71 7.26 4.84 -0.68
N TYR A 72 6.78 4.04 0.27
CA TYR A 72 6.61 4.41 1.67
C TYR A 72 7.20 3.34 2.56
N HIS A 73 7.85 3.75 3.63
CA HIS A 73 8.40 2.88 4.66
C HIS A 73 7.52 2.93 5.90
N LEU A 74 7.13 1.77 6.39
CA LEU A 74 6.25 1.59 7.54
C LEU A 74 7.03 0.89 8.65
N ARG A 75 6.78 1.27 9.89
CA ARG A 75 7.38 0.60 11.05
C ARG A 75 6.41 0.59 12.22
N LEU A 76 6.40 -0.52 12.93
CA LEU A 76 5.69 -0.68 14.19
C LEU A 76 6.68 -0.57 15.34
N GLN A 77 6.24 0.05 16.42
CA GLN A 77 6.97 0.13 17.67
C GLN A 77 6.04 -0.32 18.80
N ALA A 78 6.39 -1.40 19.49
CA ALA A 78 5.68 -1.78 20.71
C ALA A 78 5.95 -0.77 21.84
N ALA A 79 5.01 -0.63 22.77
CA ALA A 79 5.15 0.22 23.95
C ALA A 79 6.42 -0.09 24.77
N GLY A 80 6.88 -1.36 24.79
CA GLY A 80 8.15 -1.77 25.38
C GLY A 80 9.41 -1.32 24.62
N GLY A 81 9.27 -0.54 23.54
CA GLY A 81 10.37 0.00 22.73
C GLY A 81 10.91 -0.95 21.65
N LYS A 82 10.30 -2.13 21.47
CA LYS A 82 10.70 -3.09 20.42
C LYS A 82 10.17 -2.64 19.06
N LEU A 83 11.05 -2.61 18.07
CA LEU A 83 10.72 -2.25 16.69
C LEU A 83 10.46 -3.51 15.86
N SER A 84 9.51 -3.42 14.93
CA SER A 84 9.36 -4.40 13.85
C SER A 84 10.44 -4.25 12.79
N GLU A 85 10.56 -5.23 11.92
CA GLU A 85 11.19 -5.03 10.63
C GLU A 85 10.42 -3.94 9.83
N PRO A 86 11.11 -3.06 9.09
CA PRO A 86 10.46 -2.08 8.24
C PRO A 86 9.66 -2.78 7.13
N ALA A 87 8.42 -2.37 6.93
CA ALA A 87 7.64 -2.75 5.77
C ALA A 87 7.78 -1.70 4.67
N VAL A 88 7.77 -2.14 3.40
CA VAL A 88 7.79 -1.26 2.23
C VAL A 88 6.44 -1.35 1.55
N LEU A 89 5.82 -0.19 1.36
CA LEU A 89 4.56 -0.02 0.65
C LEU A 89 4.81 0.73 -0.65
N THR A 90 4.59 0.06 -1.79
CA THR A 90 4.64 0.69 -3.11
C THR A 90 3.22 1.03 -3.57
N VAL A 91 2.98 2.30 -3.85
CA VAL A 91 1.71 2.80 -4.39
C VAL A 91 1.91 3.18 -5.86
N ALA A 92 1.13 2.56 -6.74
CA ALA A 92 1.17 2.80 -8.18
C ALA A 92 -0.25 2.84 -8.76
N HIS A 93 -0.83 4.04 -8.86
CA HIS A 93 -2.12 4.26 -9.49
C HIS A 93 -2.06 3.88 -10.97
N GLN A 94 -3.13 3.26 -11.45
CA GLN A 94 -3.27 2.90 -12.85
C GLN A 94 -3.03 4.11 -13.78
N SER A 95 -2.26 3.90 -14.85
CA SER A 95 -1.85 4.97 -15.75
C SER A 95 -3.00 5.48 -16.61
N LEU A 96 -3.49 6.69 -16.30
CA LEU A 96 -4.44 7.41 -17.15
C LEU A 96 -3.89 7.60 -18.58
N ALA A 97 -2.58 7.86 -18.71
CA ALA A 97 -1.93 8.03 -20.00
C ALA A 97 -2.04 6.75 -20.86
N GLN A 98 -1.82 5.58 -20.25
CA GLN A 98 -2.00 4.31 -20.94
C GLN A 98 -3.45 4.10 -21.38
N ALA A 99 -4.42 4.41 -20.51
CA ALA A 99 -5.84 4.29 -20.83
C ALA A 99 -6.24 5.22 -22.00
N LEU A 100 -5.76 6.47 -22.00
CA LEU A 100 -6.01 7.43 -23.09
C LEU A 100 -5.39 6.97 -24.41
N TRP A 101 -4.21 6.35 -24.37
CA TRP A 101 -3.56 5.78 -25.56
C TRP A 101 -4.32 4.60 -26.13
N LEU A 102 -4.73 3.66 -25.29
CA LEU A 102 -5.57 2.53 -25.72
C LEU A 102 -6.90 3.02 -26.29
N THR A 103 -7.51 4.03 -25.67
CA THR A 103 -8.76 4.65 -26.14
C THR A 103 -8.57 5.30 -27.51
N LEU A 104 -7.48 6.05 -27.72
CA LEU A 104 -7.20 6.68 -29.01
C LEU A 104 -6.97 5.63 -30.11
N ILE A 105 -6.23 4.56 -29.81
CA ILE A 105 -6.00 3.47 -30.76
C ILE A 105 -7.34 2.82 -31.14
N GLY A 106 -8.19 2.51 -30.15
CA GLY A 106 -9.53 1.97 -30.40
C GLY A 106 -10.40 2.90 -31.23
N LEU A 107 -10.33 4.21 -30.98
CA LEU A 107 -11.05 5.24 -31.74
C LEU A 107 -10.61 5.26 -33.21
N ILE A 108 -9.31 5.21 -33.48
CA ILE A 108 -8.77 5.21 -34.85
C ILE A 108 -9.23 3.97 -35.62
N ILE A 109 -9.17 2.79 -35.00
CA ILE A 109 -9.62 1.54 -35.63
C ILE A 109 -11.12 1.62 -35.94
N THR A 110 -11.92 2.07 -34.97
CA THR A 110 -13.37 2.24 -35.12
C THR A 110 -13.70 3.21 -36.26
N ALA A 111 -13.03 4.37 -36.30
CA ALA A 111 -13.19 5.34 -37.37
C ALA A 111 -12.79 4.76 -38.75
N GLY A 112 -11.71 3.97 -38.80
CA GLY A 112 -11.28 3.28 -40.02
C GLY A 112 -12.32 2.27 -40.54
N ILE A 113 -12.95 1.50 -39.64
CA ILE A 113 -14.03 0.57 -39.99
C ILE A 113 -15.23 1.34 -40.55
N ILE A 114 -15.67 2.39 -39.85
CA ILE A 114 -16.80 3.25 -40.29
C ILE A 114 -16.51 3.85 -41.65
N ALA A 115 -15.34 4.44 -41.84
CA ALA A 115 -14.94 5.05 -43.12
C ALA A 115 -14.91 4.03 -44.25
N THR A 116 -14.46 2.80 -43.98
CA THR A 116 -14.44 1.71 -44.96
C THR A 116 -15.85 1.30 -45.36
N ILE A 117 -16.75 1.11 -44.40
CA ILE A 117 -18.17 0.79 -44.65
C ILE A 117 -18.83 1.91 -45.45
N TRP A 118 -18.64 3.17 -45.03
CA TRP A 118 -19.27 4.33 -45.65
C TRP A 118 -18.75 4.57 -47.07
N ARG A 119 -17.46 4.33 -47.32
CA ARG A 119 -16.88 4.42 -48.67
C ARG A 119 -17.34 3.27 -49.57
N GLY A 120 -17.49 2.06 -49.04
CA GLY A 120 -18.08 0.94 -49.77
C GLY A 120 -19.52 1.25 -50.19
N ALA A 121 -20.36 1.67 -49.25
CA ALA A 121 -21.78 1.97 -49.49
C ALA A 121 -22.03 3.13 -50.48
N ARG A 122 -21.03 3.96 -50.78
CA ARG A 122 -21.14 5.11 -51.68
C ARG A 122 -20.61 4.83 -53.09
N ASN A 123 -19.85 3.76 -53.25
CA ASN A 123 -19.22 3.38 -54.51
C ASN A 123 -19.97 2.24 -55.24
N ASP A 124 -21.01 1.69 -54.62
CA ASP A 124 -22.05 0.84 -55.22
C ASP A 124 -23.24 1.69 -55.69
#